data_AF-U6EEZ9-F1
#
_entry.id   AF-U6EEZ9-F1
#
_cell.length_a   1.000
_cell.length_b   1.000
_cell.length_c   1.000
_cell.angle_alpha   90.00
_cell.angle_beta   90.00
_cell.angle_gamma   90.00
#
_symmetry.space_group_name_H-M   'P 1'
#
loop_
_entity.id
_entity.type
_entity.pdbx_description
1 polymer ?
#
loop_
_entity_poly.entity_id
_entity_poly.type
_entity_poly.pdbx_seq_one_letter_code
_entity_poly.pdbx_strand_id
1 'polypeptide(L)'
;MHQYYCNDCLKCSDQEKCVGKNRVRVITDYGDVLTKQMALKMESTNGKLEFAKRKEAVEWPFGNIKQNLKYIEFITRGIVQINTEKNLINTVHNIKRIHNEIHKQINTNNISNT
;
A
#
# COMPACT_ATOMS: atom_id res chain seq x y z
N MET A 1 15.53 -3.80 -6.55
CA MET A 1 16.06 -5.00 -7.22
C MET A 1 17.55 -5.07 -6.90
N HIS A 2 17.95 -6.01 -6.06
CA HIS A 2 19.36 -6.23 -5.73
C HIS A 2 19.80 -7.57 -6.32
N GLN A 3 20.96 -7.58 -6.98
CA GLN A 3 21.54 -8.80 -7.55
C GLN A 3 22.76 -9.17 -6.73
N TYR A 4 22.78 -10.41 -6.27
CA TYR A 4 23.91 -10.99 -5.55
C TYR A 4 24.61 -12.01 -6.43
N TYR A 5 25.92 -11.82 -6.61
CA TYR A 5 26.77 -12.70 -7.39
C TYR A 5 27.54 -13.61 -6.45
N CYS A 6 27.41 -14.92 -6.63
CA CYS A 6 28.21 -15.88 -5.87
C CYS A 6 29.63 -15.96 -6.45
N ASN A 7 30.59 -15.30 -5.79
CA ASN A 7 31.99 -15.24 -6.24
C ASN A 7 32.68 -16.62 -6.24
N ASP A 8 32.25 -17.54 -5.37
CA ASP A 8 32.84 -18.88 -5.25
C ASP A 8 32.30 -19.89 -6.27
N CYS A 9 31.29 -19.51 -7.07
CA CYS A 9 30.74 -20.41 -8.09
C CYS A 9 31.79 -20.85 -9.13
N LEU A 10 32.81 -20.03 -9.40
CA LEU A 10 33.88 -20.35 -10.35
C LEU A 10 34.85 -21.45 -9.83
N LYS A 11 34.85 -21.70 -8.51
CA LYS A 11 35.69 -22.72 -7.86
C LYS A 11 34.89 -23.94 -7.39
N CYS A 12 33.59 -23.96 -7.67
CA CYS A 12 32.69 -25.01 -7.21
C CYS A 12 32.76 -26.24 -8.13
N SER A 13 32.94 -27.42 -7.54
CA SER A 13 32.98 -28.71 -8.26
C SER A 13 31.72 -29.00 -9.07
N ASP A 14 30.57 -28.50 -8.62
CA ASP A 14 29.27 -28.75 -9.25
C ASP A 14 28.79 -27.60 -10.15
N GLN A 15 29.66 -26.62 -10.44
CA GLN A 15 29.32 -25.44 -11.25
C GLN A 15 28.68 -25.82 -12.60
N GLU A 16 29.28 -26.77 -13.31
CA GLU A 16 28.85 -27.17 -14.65
C GLU A 16 27.42 -27.76 -14.64
N LYS A 17 27.08 -28.55 -13.62
CA LYS A 17 25.72 -29.11 -13.44
C LYS A 17 24.71 -28.08 -12.96
N CYS A 18 25.17 -27.09 -12.19
CA CYS A 18 24.32 -26.13 -11.49
C CYS A 18 23.95 -24.90 -12.34
N VAL A 19 24.93 -24.30 -13.02
CA VAL A 19 24.79 -23.06 -13.81
C VAL A 19 25.46 -23.11 -15.19
N GLY A 20 26.25 -24.15 -15.47
CA GLY A 20 27.02 -24.31 -16.70
C GLY A 20 28.46 -23.79 -16.58
N LYS A 21 29.30 -24.16 -17.55
CA LYS A 21 30.73 -23.81 -17.59
C LYS A 21 30.94 -22.28 -17.62
N ASN A 22 31.85 -21.78 -16.79
CA ASN A 22 32.20 -20.35 -16.67
C ASN A 22 31.01 -19.42 -16.37
N ARG A 23 29.97 -19.92 -15.70
CA ARG A 23 28.82 -19.11 -15.28
C ARG A 23 28.74 -19.02 -13.76
N VAL A 24 28.19 -17.92 -13.26
CA VAL A 24 27.95 -17.71 -11.83
C VAL A 24 26.46 -17.71 -11.57
N ARG A 25 26.06 -18.22 -10.39
CA ARG A 25 24.69 -18.10 -9.94
C ARG A 25 24.44 -16.65 -9.54
N VAL A 26 23.42 -16.04 -10.13
CA VAL A 26 22.93 -14.71 -9.76
C VAL A 26 21.62 -14.89 -9.02
N ILE A 27 21.59 -14.49 -7.75
CA ILE A 27 20.36 -14.47 -6.96
C ILE A 27 19.79 -13.05 -7.08
N THR A 28 18.60 -12.95 -7.68
CA THR A 28 17.90 -11.68 -7.79
C THR A 28 16.91 -11.57 -6.64
N ASP A 29 17.13 -10.58 -5.78
CA ASP A 29 16.20 -10.20 -4.74
C ASP A 29 15.19 -9.20 -5.30
N TYR A 30 13.97 -9.69 -5.50
CA TYR A 30 12.82 -8.89 -5.90
C TYR A 30 12.18 -8.17 -4.71
N GLY A 31 12.58 -8.48 -3.48
CA GLY A 31 12.03 -7.85 -2.28
C GLY A 31 12.55 -6.42 -2.13
N ASP A 32 11.65 -5.45 -2.24
CA ASP A 32 11.94 -4.11 -1.74
C ASP A 32 12.16 -4.17 -0.22
N VAL A 33 13.07 -3.34 0.30
CA VAL A 33 13.44 -3.30 1.73
C VAL A 33 12.18 -3.09 2.57
N LEU A 34 11.25 -2.26 2.09
CA LEU A 34 9.97 -1.99 2.73
C LEU A 34 9.06 -3.22 2.77
N THR A 35 9.05 -4.05 1.73
CA THR A 35 8.27 -5.29 1.69
C THR A 35 8.76 -6.28 2.74
N LYS A 36 10.08 -6.43 2.87
CA LYS A 36 10.69 -7.30 3.90
C LYS A 36 10.41 -6.79 5.31
N GLN A 37 10.53 -5.48 5.53
CA GLN A 37 10.18 -4.85 6.81
C GLN A 37 8.70 -5.05 7.17
N MET A 38 7.80 -4.93 6.20
CA MET A 38 6.38 -5.19 6.41
C MET A 38 6.14 -6.67 6.77
N ALA A 39 6.79 -7.61 6.09
CA ALA A 39 6.68 -9.04 6.38
C ALA A 39 7.10 -9.34 7.82
N LEU A 40 8.26 -8.84 8.24
CA LEU A 40 8.75 -8.96 9.63
C LEU A 40 7.80 -8.32 10.64
N LYS A 41 7.23 -7.14 10.32
CA LYS A 41 6.22 -6.49 11.18
C LYS A 41 4.98 -7.38 11.37
N MET A 42 4.55 -8.09 10.33
CA MET A 42 3.39 -8.99 10.37
C MET A 42 3.64 -10.29 11.13
N GLU A 43 4.87 -10.63 11.50
CA GLU A 43 5.14 -11.78 12.36
C GLU A 43 4.68 -11.52 13.80
N SER A 44 4.74 -10.27 14.25
CA SER A 44 4.33 -9.87 15.60
C SER A 44 2.80 -9.75 15.76
N THR A 45 2.29 -10.12 16.93
CA THR A 45 0.86 -9.96 17.28
C THR A 45 0.43 -8.50 17.26
N ASN A 46 1.24 -7.60 17.83
CA ASN A 46 0.99 -6.16 17.82
C ASN A 46 0.95 -5.58 16.40
N GLY A 47 1.87 -6.01 15.52
CA GLY A 47 1.88 -5.60 14.12
C GLY A 47 0.63 -6.03 13.37
N LYS A 48 0.12 -7.24 13.62
CA LYS A 48 -1.16 -7.72 13.04
C LYS A 48 -2.35 -6.91 13.54
N LEU A 49 -2.41 -6.61 14.85
CA LEU A 49 -3.48 -5.79 15.43
C LEU A 49 -3.49 -4.38 14.86
N GLU A 50 -2.32 -3.76 14.73
CA GLU A 50 -2.21 -2.42 14.15
C GLU A 50 -2.59 -2.43 12.66
N PHE A 51 -2.20 -3.47 11.92
CA PHE A 51 -2.59 -3.61 10.52
C PHE A 51 -4.09 -3.80 10.34
N ALA A 52 -4.75 -4.54 11.25
CA ALA A 52 -6.18 -4.78 11.20
C ALA A 52 -7.00 -3.47 11.21
N LYS A 53 -6.54 -2.45 11.93
CA LYS A 53 -7.18 -1.12 11.97
C LYS A 53 -7.27 -0.45 10.58
N ARG A 54 -6.39 -0.81 9.63
CA ARG A 54 -6.43 -0.26 8.26
C ARG A 54 -7.71 -0.61 7.51
N LYS A 55 -8.28 -1.79 7.77
CA LYS A 55 -9.52 -2.24 7.11
C LYS A 55 -10.68 -1.26 7.37
N GLU A 56 -10.74 -0.74 8.58
CA GLU A 56 -11.80 0.17 8.99
C GLU A 56 -11.48 1.63 8.61
N ALA A 57 -10.25 2.08 8.86
CA ALA A 57 -9.91 3.50 8.73
C ALA A 57 -9.45 3.91 7.33
N VAL A 58 -8.73 3.04 6.61
CA VAL A 58 -7.96 3.42 5.42
C VAL A 58 -8.55 2.83 4.15
N GLU A 59 -9.01 1.58 4.18
CA GLU A 59 -9.54 0.92 2.99
C GLU A 59 -10.86 1.55 2.51
N TRP A 60 -11.72 1.97 3.45
CA TRP A 60 -13.01 2.59 3.13
C TRP A 60 -12.88 3.89 2.32
N PRO A 61 -12.05 4.89 2.72
CA PRO A 61 -11.87 6.11 1.91
C PRO A 61 -11.39 5.83 0.49
N PHE A 62 -10.39 4.95 0.33
CA PHE A 62 -9.85 4.59 -0.99
C PHE A 62 -10.89 3.85 -1.85
N GLY A 63 -11.64 2.93 -1.25
CA GLY A 63 -12.75 2.26 -1.92
C GLY A 63 -13.82 3.24 -2.39
N ASN A 64 -14.22 4.18 -1.54
CA ASN A 64 -15.20 5.21 -1.89
C ASN A 64 -14.73 6.10 -3.05
N ILE A 65 -13.48 6.58 -2.99
CA ILE A 65 -12.91 7.43 -4.05
C ILE A 65 -12.83 6.68 -5.38
N LYS A 66 -12.37 5.43 -5.38
CA LYS A 66 -12.19 4.66 -6.62
C LYS A 66 -13.49 4.10 -7.18
N GLN A 67 -14.34 3.52 -6.34
CA GLN A 67 -15.54 2.79 -6.78
C GLN A 67 -16.77 3.69 -6.90
N ASN A 68 -17.02 4.53 -5.89
CA ASN A 68 -18.22 5.37 -5.89
C ASN A 68 -18.01 6.71 -6.62
N LEU A 69 -16.86 7.37 -6.37
CA LEU A 69 -16.51 8.62 -7.06
C LEU A 69 -15.87 8.39 -8.43
N LYS A 70 -15.57 7.13 -8.79
CA LYS A 70 -14.95 6.72 -10.07
C LYS A 70 -13.64 7.42 -10.39
N TYR A 71 -12.94 7.90 -9.36
CA TYR A 71 -11.66 8.56 -9.52
C TYR A 71 -10.54 7.51 -9.45
N ILE A 72 -10.17 6.98 -10.61
CA ILE A 72 -9.20 5.89 -10.77
C ILE A 72 -7.85 6.35 -11.32
N GLU A 73 -7.81 7.50 -12.00
CA GLU A 73 -6.63 8.05 -12.65
C GLU A 73 -6.52 9.56 -12.40
N PHE A 74 -5.29 10.07 -12.42
CA PHE A 74 -5.02 11.51 -12.33
C PHE A 74 -5.08 12.14 -13.72
N ILE A 75 -5.75 13.28 -13.82
CA ILE A 75 -5.87 14.01 -15.08
C ILE A 75 -4.56 14.78 -15.34
N THR A 76 -3.94 15.30 -14.27
CA THR A 76 -2.74 16.14 -14.37
C THR A 76 -1.45 15.33 -14.43
N ARG A 77 -0.37 15.96 -14.90
CA ARG A 77 0.96 15.34 -15.01
C ARG A 77 1.99 16.12 -14.19
N GLY A 78 2.88 15.39 -13.55
CA GLY A 78 3.91 15.95 -12.69
C GLY A 78 3.52 15.95 -11.22
N ILE A 79 4.51 15.69 -10.35
CA ILE A 79 4.32 15.39 -8.93
C ILE A 79 3.55 16.51 -8.21
N VAL A 80 3.88 17.77 -8.50
CA VAL A 80 3.22 18.92 -7.86
C VAL A 80 1.74 18.96 -8.19
N GLN A 81 1.38 18.84 -9.46
CA GLN A 81 -0.02 18.92 -9.91
C GLN A 81 -0.84 17.72 -9.41
N ILE A 82 -0.27 16.52 -9.51
CA ILE A 82 -0.89 15.28 -9.00
C ILE A 82 -1.16 15.39 -7.50
N ASN A 83 -0.22 15.95 -6.73
CA ASN A 83 -0.42 16.15 -5.30
C ASN A 83 -1.54 17.15 -5.02
N THR A 84 -1.64 18.24 -5.78
CA THR A 84 -2.75 19.19 -5.66
C THR A 84 -4.10 18.53 -5.95
N GLU A 85 -4.21 17.77 -7.04
CA GLU A 85 -5.42 17.05 -7.45
C GLU A 85 -5.84 16.04 -6.37
N LYS A 86 -4.90 15.22 -5.90
CA LYS A 86 -5.11 14.27 -4.80
C LYS A 86 -5.60 14.97 -3.53
N ASN A 87 -4.99 16.09 -3.16
CA ASN A 87 -5.36 16.84 -1.96
C ASN A 87 -6.79 17.38 -2.06
N LEU A 88 -7.19 17.89 -3.23
CA LEU A 88 -8.53 18.38 -3.45
C LEU A 88 -9.57 17.26 -3.25
N ILE A 89 -9.34 16.09 -3.82
CA ILE A 89 -10.25 14.93 -3.72
C ILE A 89 -10.38 14.46 -2.27
N ASN A 90 -9.26 14.38 -1.55
CA ASN A 90 -9.26 14.00 -0.14
C ASN A 90 -10.04 15.01 0.72
N THR A 91 -9.86 16.31 0.45
CA THR A 91 -10.61 17.38 1.13
C THR A 91 -12.11 17.25 0.88
N VAL A 92 -12.53 17.07 -0.37
CA VAL A 92 -13.94 16.88 -0.72
C VAL A 92 -14.53 15.64 -0.04
N HIS A 93 -13.80 14.53 -0.02
CA HIS A 93 -14.22 13.31 0.68
C HIS A 93 -14.44 13.57 2.18
N ASN A 94 -13.51 14.25 2.83
CA ASN A 94 -13.60 14.58 4.25
C ASN A 94 -14.79 15.51 4.56
N ILE A 95 -14.99 16.56 3.75
CA ILE A 95 -16.12 17.49 3.90
C ILE A 95 -17.44 16.73 3.78
N LYS A 96 -17.59 15.88 2.76
CA LYS A 96 -18.80 15.07 2.55
C LYS A 96 -19.08 14.15 3.74
N ARG A 97 -18.03 13.56 4.32
CA ARG A 97 -18.16 12.70 5.50
C ARG A 97 -18.64 13.50 6.71
N ILE A 98 -18.00 14.64 7.02
CA ILE A 98 -18.39 15.51 8.13
C ILE A 98 -19.85 15.94 8.00
N HIS A 99 -20.25 16.41 6.81
CA HIS A 99 -21.63 16.79 6.52
C HIS A 99 -22.62 15.65 6.81
N ASN A 100 -22.32 14.43 6.33
CA ASN A 100 -23.20 13.28 6.55
C ASN A 100 -23.31 12.90 8.03
N GLU A 101 -22.22 12.96 8.79
CA GLU A 101 -22.25 12.68 10.24
C GLU A 101 -23.07 13.73 11.00
N ILE A 102 -22.93 15.02 10.66
CA ILE A 102 -23.73 16.10 11.24
C ILE A 102 -25.21 15.86 10.97
N HIS A 103 -25.59 15.56 9.72
CA HIS A 103 -26.98 15.27 9.37
C HIS A 103 -27.54 14.05 10.09
N LYS A 104 -26.73 12.99 10.24
CA LYS A 104 -27.13 11.80 10.99
C LYS A 104 -27.41 12.13 12.45
N GLN A 105 -26.54 12.91 13.10
CA GLN A 105 -26.72 13.36 14.48
C GLN A 105 -28.00 14.18 14.65
N ILE A 106 -28.26 15.14 13.75
CA ILE A 106 -29.49 15.95 13.77
C ILE A 106 -30.72 15.04 13.67
N ASN A 107 -30.73 14.09 12.74
CA ASN A 107 -31.86 13.19 12.54
C ASN A 107 -32.09 12.27 13.75
N THR A 108 -31.02 11.74 14.36
CA THR A 108 -31.11 10.93 15.58
C THR A 108 -31.68 11.74 16.74
N ASN A 109 -31.21 12.98 16.93
CA ASN A 109 -31.70 13.86 17.99
C ASN A 109 -33.18 14.21 17.83
N ASN A 110 -33.65 14.41 16.59
CA ASN A 110 -35.05 14.67 16.30
C ASN A 110 -35.96 13.48 16.62
N ILE A 111 -35.49 12.25 16.37
CA ILE A 111 -36.25 11.01 16.67
C ILE A 111 -36.32 10.73 18.18
N SER A 112 -35.26 11.05 18.94
CA SER A 112 -35.27 10.90 20.40
C SER A 112 -36.11 11.97 21.13
N ASN A 113 -36.44 13.07 20.46
CA ASN A 113 -37.26 14.16 20.99
C ASN A 113 -38.76 14.04 20.62
N THR A 114 -39.14 12.99 19.89
CA THR A 114 -40.52 12.59 19.58
C THR A 114 -40.88 11.33 20.33
#